data_AF-A0A811PJU0-F1
#
_entry.id   AF-A0A811PJU0-F1
#
_cell.length_a   1.000
_cell.length_b   1.000
_cell.length_c   1.000
_cell.angle_alpha   90.00
_cell.angle_beta   90.00
_cell.angle_gamma   90.00
#
_symmetry.space_group_name_H-M   'P 1'
#
loop_
_entity.id
_entity.type
_entity.pdbx_description
1 polymer ?
#
loop_
_entity_poly.entity_id
_entity_poly.type
_entity_poly.pdbx_seq_one_letter_code
_entity_poly.pdbx_strand_id
1 'polypeptide(L)'
;MSDNLMDKVSAFGERLKITGTEVSKKMTAGMSSMSFKMKELFQGQTPADKIVEDATSENLDGPDWNSNLEICDLINTEKVNSVELIRGIKKRIMLKDARVQYLSLVLLETIVKNCEKAFSEVAAERVLDEMVRLIDDPQTVVNNRNKALMLIEAWGESGDELRYLPVYEETYKSLKSRGVRFPGRDNESLAPIFTPPRSVAEADVDASLPQQAFEDVHVHTYTAEETKEAFDVARNSVELLSTVLSSSPEQDALQDDLTATLVQQCYQSQHTIQRIIETVGDNEAVLFEALSVNDEIQKVLSKYEEMKQPRASEHAEQRPVVIPIATEHEDSTAIGNEDALVRKPAAARARSGGDDDILMISMR
;
A
#
# COMPACT_ATOMS: atom_id res chain seq x y z
N MET A 1 -19.17 -59.16 -31.88
CA MET A 1 -18.12 -58.21 -31.41
C MET A 1 -18.04 -56.97 -32.32
N SER A 2 -19.14 -56.55 -32.95
CA SER A 2 -19.11 -55.56 -34.04
C SER A 2 -19.64 -54.18 -33.61
N ASP A 3 -20.45 -54.11 -32.56
CA ASP A 3 -21.10 -52.86 -32.13
C ASP A 3 -20.15 -51.89 -31.43
N ASN A 4 -19.04 -52.39 -30.87
CA ASN A 4 -18.09 -51.56 -30.11
C ASN A 4 -17.16 -50.71 -31.01
N LEU A 5 -17.07 -51.01 -32.31
CA LEU A 5 -16.18 -50.29 -33.24
C LEU A 5 -16.90 -49.10 -33.89
N MET A 6 -18.18 -49.24 -34.21
CA MET A 6 -19.00 -48.18 -34.82
C MET A 6 -19.17 -46.99 -33.86
N ASP A 7 -19.36 -47.28 -32.57
CA ASP A 7 -19.49 -46.26 -31.53
C ASP A 7 -18.18 -45.52 -31.27
N LYS A 8 -17.03 -46.23 -31.32
CA LYS A 8 -15.71 -45.61 -31.16
C LYS A 8 -15.33 -44.71 -32.34
N VAL A 9 -15.69 -45.11 -33.56
CA VAL A 9 -15.46 -44.29 -34.76
C VAL A 9 -16.37 -43.06 -34.76
N SER A 10 -17.61 -43.20 -34.31
CA SER A 10 -18.55 -42.08 -34.16
C SER A 10 -18.09 -41.08 -33.09
N ALA A 11 -17.67 -41.56 -31.92
CA ALA A 11 -17.14 -40.72 -30.85
C ALA A 11 -15.84 -40.00 -31.23
N PHE A 12 -14.97 -40.64 -32.04
CA PHE A 12 -13.77 -40.00 -32.57
C PHE A 12 -14.11 -38.94 -33.63
N GLY A 13 -15.11 -39.21 -34.47
CA GLY A 13 -15.63 -38.25 -35.46
C GLY A 13 -16.26 -37.01 -34.82
N GLU A 14 -17.04 -37.19 -33.74
CA GLU A 14 -17.61 -36.08 -32.97
C GLU A 14 -16.54 -35.24 -32.29
N ARG A 15 -15.52 -35.88 -31.68
CA ARG A 15 -14.38 -35.17 -31.08
C ARG A 15 -13.60 -34.34 -32.10
N LEU A 16 -13.31 -34.90 -33.28
CA LEU A 16 -12.65 -34.16 -34.37
C LEU A 16 -13.48 -32.97 -34.86
N LYS A 17 -14.81 -33.13 -34.93
CA LYS A 17 -15.73 -32.07 -35.34
C LYS A 17 -15.79 -30.94 -34.31
N ILE A 18 -15.81 -31.27 -33.02
CA ILE A 18 -15.75 -30.30 -31.92
C ILE A 18 -14.44 -29.50 -31.99
N THR A 19 -13.29 -30.17 -32.11
CA THR A 19 -11.98 -29.51 -32.22
C THR A 19 -11.90 -28.59 -33.46
N GLY A 20 -12.43 -29.02 -34.61
CA GLY A 20 -12.46 -28.19 -35.82
C GLY A 20 -13.32 -26.92 -35.66
N THR A 21 -14.47 -27.02 -34.98
CA THR A 21 -15.33 -25.85 -34.72
C THR A 21 -14.74 -24.88 -33.71
N GLU A 22 -13.99 -25.38 -32.72
CA GLU A 22 -13.37 -24.55 -31.69
C GLU A 22 -12.13 -23.81 -32.21
N VAL A 23 -11.34 -24.45 -33.07
CA VAL A 23 -10.22 -23.80 -33.77
C VAL A 23 -10.74 -22.73 -34.75
N SER A 24 -11.83 -23.00 -35.48
CA SER A 24 -12.45 -22.02 -36.38
C SER A 24 -13.01 -20.80 -35.64
N LYS A 25 -13.67 -21.00 -34.48
CA LYS A 25 -14.11 -19.91 -33.61
C LYS A 25 -12.94 -19.07 -33.09
N LYS A 26 -11.84 -19.70 -32.65
CA LYS A 26 -10.63 -18.99 -32.18
C LYS A 26 -9.95 -18.20 -33.30
N MET A 27 -9.84 -18.77 -34.50
CA MET A 27 -9.29 -18.08 -35.67
C MET A 27 -10.15 -16.87 -36.08
N THR A 28 -11.48 -17.03 -36.06
CA THR A 28 -12.43 -15.94 -36.36
C THR A 28 -12.37 -14.84 -35.30
N ALA A 29 -12.31 -15.19 -34.01
CA ALA A 29 -12.15 -14.21 -32.93
C ALA A 29 -10.82 -13.45 -33.04
N GLY A 30 -9.73 -14.12 -33.40
CA GLY A 30 -8.43 -13.50 -33.66
C GLY A 30 -8.47 -12.50 -34.82
N MET A 31 -9.12 -12.85 -35.93
CA MET A 31 -9.26 -11.96 -37.09
C MET A 31 -10.19 -10.76 -36.81
N SER A 32 -11.29 -10.96 -36.09
CA SER A 32 -12.20 -9.89 -35.68
C SER A 32 -11.53 -8.91 -34.70
N SER A 33 -10.72 -9.42 -33.76
CA SER A 33 -9.94 -8.58 -32.85
C SER A 33 -8.91 -7.74 -33.61
N MET A 34 -8.20 -8.34 -34.58
CA MET A 34 -7.21 -7.62 -35.39
C MET A 34 -7.84 -6.57 -36.32
N SER A 35 -9.02 -6.85 -36.88
CA SER A 35 -9.80 -5.91 -37.68
C SER A 35 -10.30 -4.72 -36.85
N PHE A 36 -10.79 -4.97 -35.64
CA PHE A 36 -11.19 -3.93 -34.69
C PHE A 36 -10.00 -3.05 -34.31
N LYS A 37 -8.85 -3.66 -33.98
CA LYS A 37 -7.60 -2.97 -33.65
C LYS A 37 -7.07 -2.12 -34.81
N MET A 38 -7.21 -2.62 -36.04
CA MET A 38 -6.82 -1.88 -37.25
C MET A 38 -7.76 -0.70 -37.51
N LYS A 39 -9.08 -0.88 -37.34
CA LYS A 39 -10.06 0.21 -37.49
C LYS A 39 -9.85 1.33 -36.46
N GLU A 40 -9.44 0.98 -35.24
CA GLU A 40 -9.11 1.92 -34.17
C GLU A 40 -7.83 2.73 -34.46
N LEU A 41 -6.86 2.14 -35.18
CA LEU A 41 -5.64 2.84 -35.63
C LEU A 41 -5.87 3.81 -36.80
N PHE A 42 -6.96 3.66 -37.55
CA PHE A 42 -7.29 4.53 -38.70
C PHE A 42 -8.37 5.58 -38.42
N GLN A 43 -8.93 5.63 -37.20
CA GLN A 43 -9.74 6.77 -36.76
C GLN A 43 -8.82 7.96 -36.48
N GLY A 44 -9.04 9.08 -37.18
CA GLY A 44 -8.26 10.31 -37.00
C GLY A 44 -8.35 10.83 -35.57
N GLN A 45 -7.32 11.59 -35.16
CA GLN A 45 -7.20 12.16 -33.82
C GLN A 45 -8.44 12.98 -33.46
N THR A 46 -9.14 12.56 -32.42
CA THR A 46 -10.33 13.26 -31.90
C THR A 46 -9.92 14.41 -30.98
N PRO A 47 -10.79 15.41 -30.74
CA PRO A 47 -10.54 16.44 -29.73
C PRO A 47 -10.28 15.83 -28.33
N ALA A 48 -10.96 14.73 -28.01
CA ALA A 48 -10.74 13.97 -26.78
C ALA A 48 -9.34 13.35 -26.72
N ASP A 49 -8.83 12.79 -27.82
CA ASP A 49 -7.46 12.24 -27.87
C ASP A 49 -6.43 13.33 -27.53
N LYS A 50 -6.60 14.55 -28.06
CA LYS A 50 -5.69 15.66 -27.75
C LYS A 50 -5.72 16.07 -26.28
N ILE A 51 -6.93 16.21 -25.70
CA ILE A 51 -7.09 16.54 -24.27
C ILE A 51 -6.37 15.50 -23.40
N VAL A 52 -6.53 14.22 -23.72
CA VAL A 52 -5.89 13.12 -23.00
C VAL A 52 -4.37 13.13 -23.22
N GLU A 53 -3.90 13.36 -24.44
CA GLU A 53 -2.47 13.46 -24.74
C GLU A 53 -1.78 14.58 -23.95
N ASP A 54 -2.42 15.75 -23.88
CA ASP A 54 -1.91 16.91 -23.14
C ASP A 54 -1.85 16.60 -21.63
N ALA A 55 -2.92 16.04 -21.05
CA ALA A 55 -2.99 15.68 -19.62
C ALA A 55 -2.09 14.50 -19.22
N THR A 56 -1.62 13.71 -20.19
CA THR A 56 -0.79 12.51 -19.96
C THR A 56 0.54 12.60 -20.70
N SER A 57 1.03 13.81 -20.98
CA SER A 57 2.26 14.04 -21.73
C SER A 57 3.48 13.48 -21.00
N GLU A 58 4.41 12.89 -21.76
CA GLU A 58 5.69 12.36 -21.26
C GLU A 58 6.63 13.44 -20.70
N ASN A 59 6.30 14.71 -20.94
CA ASN A 59 7.05 15.88 -20.46
C ASN A 59 6.55 16.41 -19.11
N LEU A 60 5.46 15.86 -18.55
CA LEU A 60 4.95 16.26 -17.24
C LEU A 60 5.77 15.61 -16.12
N ASP A 61 6.09 16.39 -15.08
CA ASP A 61 6.80 15.85 -13.91
C ASP A 61 5.91 14.95 -13.04
N GLY A 62 4.59 15.12 -13.14
CA GLY A 62 3.59 14.36 -12.41
C GLY A 62 2.17 14.68 -12.89
N PRO A 63 1.12 14.20 -12.19
CA PRO A 63 -0.26 14.51 -12.54
C PRO A 63 -0.54 16.01 -12.46
N ASP A 64 -1.06 16.59 -13.53
CA ASP A 64 -1.62 17.95 -13.51
C ASP A 64 -3.04 17.89 -12.95
N TRP A 65 -3.17 18.09 -11.64
CA TRP A 65 -4.46 18.05 -10.97
C TRP A 65 -5.43 19.11 -11.46
N ASN A 66 -4.94 20.27 -11.90
CA ASN A 66 -5.80 21.31 -12.44
C ASN A 66 -6.43 20.84 -13.75
N SER A 67 -5.61 20.35 -14.69
CA SER A 67 -6.12 19.80 -15.94
C SER A 67 -7.00 18.56 -15.74
N ASN A 68 -6.66 17.67 -14.83
CA ASN A 68 -7.45 16.46 -14.57
C ASN A 68 -8.86 16.81 -14.03
N LEU A 69 -8.96 17.76 -13.11
CA LEU A 69 -10.25 18.21 -12.56
C LEU A 69 -11.05 19.00 -13.60
N GLU A 70 -10.40 19.82 -14.42
CA GLU A 70 -11.07 20.49 -15.55
C GLU A 70 -11.66 19.47 -16.55
N ILE A 71 -10.97 18.36 -16.81
CA ILE A 71 -11.50 17.27 -17.64
C ILE A 71 -12.76 16.66 -17.01
N CYS A 72 -12.78 16.44 -15.69
CA CYS A 72 -13.97 15.98 -14.99
C CYS A 72 -15.15 16.97 -15.14
N ASP A 73 -14.89 18.27 -15.03
CA ASP A 73 -15.91 19.31 -15.25
C ASP A 73 -16.42 19.30 -16.69
N LEU A 74 -15.54 19.11 -17.68
CA LEU A 74 -15.94 18.99 -19.10
C LEU A 74 -16.83 17.76 -19.35
N ILE A 75 -16.54 16.64 -18.69
CA ILE A 75 -17.39 15.44 -18.74
C ILE A 75 -18.74 15.69 -18.09
N ASN A 76 -18.74 16.23 -16.86
CA ASN A 76 -19.97 16.44 -16.07
C ASN A 76 -20.87 17.53 -16.68
N THR A 77 -20.29 18.48 -17.41
CA THR A 77 -21.05 19.49 -18.19
C THR A 77 -21.36 19.05 -19.62
N GLU A 78 -21.06 17.78 -19.97
CA GLU A 78 -21.29 17.16 -21.28
C GLU A 78 -20.67 17.94 -22.46
N LYS A 79 -19.62 18.73 -22.19
CA LYS A 79 -18.86 19.48 -23.22
C LYS A 79 -17.90 18.59 -24.00
N VAL A 80 -17.53 17.45 -23.43
CA VAL A 80 -16.71 16.42 -24.08
C VAL A 80 -17.37 15.06 -23.90
N ASN A 81 -17.23 14.20 -24.91
CA ASN A 81 -17.73 12.83 -24.84
C ASN A 81 -16.81 11.97 -23.94
N SER A 82 -17.36 11.48 -22.84
CA SER A 82 -16.67 10.67 -21.84
C SER A 82 -16.18 9.32 -22.40
N VAL A 83 -16.95 8.68 -23.28
CA VAL A 83 -16.54 7.44 -23.95
C VAL A 83 -15.31 7.66 -24.85
N GLU A 84 -15.25 8.77 -25.58
CA GLU A 84 -14.07 9.11 -26.40
C GLU A 84 -12.84 9.40 -25.52
N LEU A 85 -13.01 10.09 -24.39
CA LEU A 85 -11.93 10.32 -23.42
C LEU A 85 -11.41 9.00 -22.83
N ILE A 86 -12.29 8.12 -22.38
CA ILE A 86 -11.91 6.81 -21.81
C ILE A 86 -11.19 5.95 -22.86
N ARG A 87 -11.65 5.98 -24.12
CA ARG A 87 -10.95 5.32 -25.22
C ARG A 87 -9.57 5.92 -25.46
N GLY A 88 -9.44 7.25 -25.42
CA GLY A 88 -8.16 7.95 -25.47
C GLY A 88 -7.22 7.49 -24.35
N ILE A 89 -7.71 7.45 -23.10
CA ILE A 89 -6.94 7.02 -21.92
C ILE A 89 -6.46 5.57 -22.10
N LYS A 90 -7.34 4.69 -22.58
CA LYS A 90 -6.98 3.30 -22.89
C LYS A 90 -5.83 3.24 -23.91
N LYS A 91 -5.89 4.01 -24.99
CA LYS A 91 -4.79 4.07 -25.99
C LYS A 91 -3.47 4.50 -25.33
N ARG A 92 -3.52 5.47 -24.41
CA ARG A 92 -2.32 5.92 -23.67
C ARG A 92 -1.77 4.86 -22.71
N ILE A 93 -2.63 4.10 -22.01
CA ILE A 93 -2.22 2.94 -21.17
C ILE A 93 -1.50 1.88 -22.01
N MET A 94 -1.88 1.70 -23.27
CA MET A 94 -1.24 0.73 -24.18
C MET A 94 0.13 1.17 -24.70
N LEU A 95 0.52 2.43 -24.51
CA LEU A 95 1.86 2.91 -24.88
C LEU A 95 2.90 2.30 -23.94
N LYS A 96 4.14 2.14 -24.42
CA LYS A 96 5.25 1.58 -23.61
C LYS A 96 5.98 2.61 -22.76
N ASP A 97 5.60 3.88 -22.84
CA ASP A 97 6.20 4.92 -22.02
C ASP A 97 5.65 4.85 -20.59
N ALA A 98 6.54 4.65 -19.63
CA ALA A 98 6.16 4.43 -18.24
C ALA A 98 5.48 5.64 -17.60
N ARG A 99 5.88 6.87 -17.97
CA ARG A 99 5.29 8.08 -17.42
C ARG A 99 3.89 8.27 -17.99
N VAL A 100 3.73 8.14 -19.30
CA VAL A 100 2.42 8.23 -19.95
C VAL A 100 1.44 7.22 -19.38
N GLN A 101 1.85 5.95 -19.22
CA GLN A 101 1.04 4.92 -18.59
C GLN A 101 0.59 5.31 -17.18
N TYR A 102 1.51 5.77 -16.33
CA TYR A 102 1.21 6.15 -14.96
C TYR A 102 0.21 7.31 -14.89
N LEU A 103 0.48 8.38 -15.65
CA LEU A 103 -0.40 9.56 -15.71
C LEU A 103 -1.78 9.18 -16.22
N SER A 104 -1.87 8.28 -17.19
CA SER A 104 -3.14 7.78 -17.73
C SER A 104 -3.94 7.01 -16.69
N LEU A 105 -3.29 6.18 -15.87
CA LEU A 105 -3.95 5.46 -14.76
C LEU A 105 -4.43 6.43 -13.67
N VAL A 106 -3.68 7.51 -13.39
CA VAL A 106 -4.10 8.56 -12.44
C VAL A 106 -5.28 9.38 -12.99
N LEU A 107 -5.24 9.76 -14.26
CA LEU A 107 -6.36 10.45 -14.91
C LEU A 107 -7.62 9.58 -14.93
N LEU A 108 -7.47 8.28 -15.25
CA LEU A 108 -8.56 7.31 -15.20
C LEU A 108 -9.20 7.25 -13.80
N GLU A 109 -8.36 7.12 -12.76
CA GLU A 109 -8.82 7.13 -11.37
C GLU A 109 -9.59 8.39 -11.02
N THR A 110 -9.08 9.54 -11.46
CA THR A 110 -9.70 10.85 -11.17
C THR A 110 -11.08 10.93 -11.82
N ILE A 111 -11.20 10.50 -13.08
CA ILE A 111 -12.48 10.49 -13.81
C ILE A 111 -13.49 9.55 -13.15
N VAL A 112 -13.10 8.31 -12.79
CA VAL A 112 -14.05 7.36 -12.17
C VAL A 112 -14.53 7.82 -10.79
N LYS A 113 -13.72 8.60 -10.06
CA LYS A 113 -14.11 9.17 -8.75
C LYS A 113 -15.06 10.37 -8.86
N ASN A 114 -15.07 11.08 -9.99
CA ASN A 114 -15.75 12.36 -10.13
C ASN A 114 -16.88 12.36 -11.18
N CYS A 115 -17.03 11.30 -11.97
CA CYS A 115 -17.99 11.24 -13.07
C CYS A 115 -18.86 9.97 -12.97
N GLU A 116 -20.17 10.15 -12.74
CA GLU A 116 -21.12 9.06 -12.45
C GLU A 116 -21.14 7.92 -13.48
N LYS A 117 -21.02 8.26 -14.78
CA LYS A 117 -21.11 7.28 -15.88
C LYS A 117 -19.80 6.54 -16.14
N ALA A 118 -18.69 6.99 -15.57
CA ALA A 118 -17.35 6.54 -15.96
C ALA A 118 -17.15 5.02 -15.76
N PHE A 119 -17.62 4.44 -14.66
CA PHE A 119 -17.48 3.00 -14.42
C PHE A 119 -18.13 2.13 -15.51
N SER A 120 -19.30 2.53 -16.00
CA SER A 120 -19.99 1.80 -17.07
C SER A 120 -19.21 1.87 -18.40
N GLU A 121 -18.60 3.01 -18.67
CA GLU A 121 -17.85 3.27 -19.90
C GLU A 121 -16.46 2.61 -19.88
N VAL A 122 -15.78 2.62 -18.73
CA VAL A 122 -14.53 1.87 -18.49
C VAL A 122 -14.74 0.37 -18.75
N ALA A 123 -15.87 -0.18 -18.29
CA ALA A 123 -16.26 -1.55 -18.55
C ALA A 123 -16.56 -1.78 -20.04
N ALA A 124 -17.34 -0.90 -20.67
CA ALA A 124 -17.73 -1.00 -22.08
C ALA A 124 -16.52 -0.93 -23.03
N GLU A 125 -15.56 -0.03 -22.77
CA GLU A 125 -14.32 0.13 -23.56
C GLU A 125 -13.26 -0.95 -23.24
N ARG A 126 -13.56 -1.85 -22.29
CA ARG A 126 -12.70 -2.97 -21.87
C ARG A 126 -11.34 -2.50 -21.36
N VAL A 127 -11.30 -1.41 -20.60
CA VAL A 127 -10.04 -0.85 -20.07
C VAL A 127 -9.38 -1.83 -19.09
N LEU A 128 -10.17 -2.58 -18.30
CA LEU A 128 -9.70 -3.64 -17.41
C LEU A 128 -8.81 -4.67 -18.14
N ASP A 129 -9.15 -5.03 -19.38
CA ASP A 129 -8.33 -5.97 -20.16
C ASP A 129 -6.90 -5.43 -20.38
N GLU A 130 -6.77 -4.13 -20.70
CA GLU A 130 -5.46 -3.51 -20.90
C GLU A 130 -4.69 -3.38 -19.57
N MET A 131 -5.39 -3.09 -18.47
CA MET A 131 -4.78 -3.06 -17.14
C MET A 131 -4.26 -4.45 -16.73
N VAL A 132 -5.01 -5.52 -16.99
CA VAL A 132 -4.56 -6.90 -16.77
C VAL A 132 -3.34 -7.22 -17.64
N ARG A 133 -3.33 -6.80 -18.92
CA ARG A 133 -2.15 -6.97 -19.78
C ARG A 133 -0.94 -6.20 -19.26
N LEU A 134 -1.14 -5.00 -18.74
CA LEU A 134 -0.09 -4.19 -18.13
C LEU A 134 0.47 -4.89 -16.87
N ILE A 135 -0.37 -5.53 -16.07
CA ILE A 135 0.05 -6.32 -14.90
C ILE A 135 0.87 -7.54 -15.32
N ASP A 136 0.40 -8.24 -16.36
CA ASP A 136 0.98 -9.49 -16.86
C ASP A 136 2.28 -9.29 -17.64
N ASP A 137 2.54 -8.10 -18.17
CA ASP A 137 3.78 -7.79 -18.86
C ASP A 137 4.93 -7.64 -17.84
N PRO A 138 5.95 -8.52 -17.86
CA PRO A 138 7.08 -8.44 -16.94
C PRO A 138 7.94 -7.18 -17.13
N GLN A 139 7.86 -6.51 -18.29
CA GLN A 139 8.60 -5.28 -18.58
C GLN A 139 7.94 -4.02 -18.00
N THR A 140 6.68 -4.12 -17.55
CA THR A 140 5.98 -2.99 -16.92
C THR A 140 6.71 -2.54 -15.65
N VAL A 141 6.90 -1.23 -15.54
CA VAL A 141 7.48 -0.58 -14.34
C VAL A 141 6.63 -0.90 -13.11
N VAL A 142 7.30 -1.25 -12.00
CA VAL A 142 6.65 -1.71 -10.76
C VAL A 142 5.58 -0.74 -10.28
N ASN A 143 5.85 0.57 -10.28
CA ASN A 143 4.88 1.58 -9.84
C ASN A 143 3.60 1.59 -10.69
N ASN A 144 3.71 1.40 -12.01
CA ASN A 144 2.55 1.35 -12.91
C ASN A 144 1.73 0.09 -12.68
N ARG A 145 2.42 -1.06 -12.52
CA ARG A 145 1.78 -2.32 -12.16
C ARG A 145 1.03 -2.20 -10.83
N ASN A 146 1.67 -1.63 -9.81
CA ASN A 146 1.05 -1.40 -8.50
C ASN A 146 -0.14 -0.46 -8.60
N LYS A 147 -0.04 0.62 -9.39
CA LYS A 147 -1.15 1.54 -9.62
C LYS A 147 -2.36 0.83 -10.23
N ALA A 148 -2.15 0.02 -11.27
CA ALA A 148 -3.22 -0.77 -11.87
C ALA A 148 -3.83 -1.78 -10.89
N LEU A 149 -3.00 -2.44 -10.07
CA LEU A 149 -3.46 -3.37 -9.03
C LEU A 149 -4.32 -2.65 -7.98
N MET A 150 -3.89 -1.50 -7.48
CA MET A 150 -4.66 -0.71 -6.51
C MET A 150 -6.03 -0.31 -7.05
N LEU A 151 -6.12 0.08 -8.32
CA LEU A 151 -7.40 0.42 -8.95
C LEU A 151 -8.30 -0.82 -9.08
N ILE A 152 -7.78 -1.95 -9.55
CA ILE A 152 -8.56 -3.19 -9.68
C ILE A 152 -9.02 -3.70 -8.32
N GLU A 153 -8.19 -3.61 -7.28
CA GLU A 153 -8.58 -3.95 -5.90
C GLU A 153 -9.69 -3.03 -5.42
N ALA A 154 -9.51 -1.71 -5.52
CA ALA A 154 -10.51 -0.74 -5.10
C ALA A 154 -11.87 -0.99 -5.76
N TRP A 155 -11.91 -1.17 -7.08
CA TRP A 155 -13.15 -1.40 -7.82
C TRP A 155 -13.73 -2.80 -7.59
N GLY A 156 -12.87 -3.81 -7.42
CA GLY A 156 -13.29 -5.18 -7.14
C GLY A 156 -13.86 -5.37 -5.72
N GLU A 157 -13.48 -4.50 -4.79
CA GLU A 157 -13.94 -4.48 -3.40
C GLU A 157 -15.08 -3.49 -3.13
N SER A 158 -15.44 -2.64 -4.09
CA SER A 158 -16.59 -1.71 -3.99
C SER A 158 -17.93 -2.40 -3.71
N GLY A 159 -18.01 -3.73 -3.83
CA GLY A 159 -19.13 -4.54 -3.38
C GLY A 159 -20.47 -4.09 -3.97
N ASP A 160 -21.33 -3.52 -3.14
CA ASP A 160 -22.70 -3.13 -3.48
C ASP A 160 -22.77 -1.99 -4.50
N GLU A 161 -21.80 -1.07 -4.49
CA GLU A 161 -21.76 0.09 -5.39
C GLU A 161 -21.61 -0.33 -6.86
N LEU A 162 -20.74 -1.30 -7.13
CA LEU A 162 -20.46 -1.78 -8.50
C LEU A 162 -21.08 -3.15 -8.79
N ARG A 163 -22.07 -3.60 -8.01
CA ARG A 163 -22.73 -4.91 -8.18
C ARG A 163 -23.34 -5.08 -9.59
N TYR A 164 -23.76 -3.98 -10.23
CA TYR A 164 -24.31 -3.99 -11.59
C TYR A 164 -23.25 -4.15 -12.69
N LEU A 165 -21.95 -4.08 -12.34
CA LEU A 165 -20.80 -4.27 -13.22
C LEU A 165 -19.90 -5.39 -12.67
N PRO A 166 -20.33 -6.66 -12.72
CA PRO A 166 -19.62 -7.79 -12.10
C PRO A 166 -18.20 -8.00 -12.64
N VAL A 167 -17.89 -7.45 -13.83
CA VAL A 167 -16.57 -7.54 -14.46
C VAL A 167 -15.43 -7.03 -13.55
N TYR A 168 -15.68 -6.04 -12.69
CA TYR A 168 -14.67 -5.53 -11.76
C TYR A 168 -14.32 -6.57 -10.70
N GLU A 169 -15.34 -7.09 -10.00
CA GLU A 169 -15.19 -8.13 -8.98
C GLU A 169 -14.62 -9.43 -9.56
N GLU A 170 -15.08 -9.85 -10.74
CA GLU A 170 -14.58 -11.03 -11.44
C GLU A 170 -13.11 -10.89 -11.81
N THR A 171 -12.70 -9.73 -12.32
CA THR A 171 -11.30 -9.46 -12.69
C THR A 171 -10.40 -9.50 -11.45
N TYR A 172 -10.83 -8.86 -10.36
CA TYR A 172 -10.12 -8.86 -9.09
C TYR A 172 -9.94 -10.28 -8.52
N LYS A 173 -11.03 -11.05 -8.42
CA LYS A 173 -11.01 -12.44 -7.95
C LYS A 173 -10.17 -13.34 -8.86
N SER A 174 -10.22 -13.14 -10.17
CA SER A 174 -9.39 -13.86 -11.14
C SER A 174 -7.91 -13.64 -10.89
N LEU A 175 -7.46 -12.39 -10.71
CA LEU A 175 -6.06 -12.08 -10.39
C LEU A 175 -5.62 -12.69 -9.05
N LYS A 176 -6.46 -12.60 -8.01
CA LYS A 176 -6.18 -13.26 -6.72
C LYS A 176 -6.03 -14.77 -6.86
N SER A 177 -6.91 -15.42 -7.61
CA SER A 177 -6.86 -16.88 -7.83
C SER A 177 -5.60 -17.33 -8.59
N ARG A 178 -5.02 -16.45 -9.40
CA ARG A 178 -3.74 -16.65 -10.10
C ARG A 178 -2.53 -16.42 -9.21
N GLY A 179 -2.72 -16.03 -7.94
CA GLY A 179 -1.65 -15.76 -6.99
C GLY A 179 -1.06 -14.35 -7.07
N VAL A 180 -1.69 -13.42 -7.79
CA VAL A 180 -1.25 -12.02 -7.84
C VAL A 180 -1.43 -11.39 -6.46
N ARG A 181 -0.36 -10.79 -5.95
CA ARG A 181 -0.36 -10.03 -4.68
C ARG A 181 -0.75 -8.60 -4.96
N PHE A 182 -1.79 -8.13 -4.30
CA PHE A 182 -2.18 -6.73 -4.33
C PHE A 182 -1.36 -5.95 -3.29
N PRO A 183 -0.88 -4.74 -3.63
CA PRO A 183 -0.26 -3.86 -2.66
C PRO A 183 -1.38 -3.40 -1.72
N GLY A 184 -1.48 -4.02 -0.54
CA GLY A 184 -2.53 -3.69 0.43
C GLY A 184 -2.52 -2.20 0.75
N ARG A 185 -3.66 -1.66 1.20
CA ARG A 185 -3.79 -0.27 1.67
C ARG A 185 -2.95 -0.08 2.94
N ASP A 186 -1.64 0.07 2.79
CA ASP A 186 -0.82 0.60 3.85
C ASP A 186 -1.17 2.07 4.02
N ASN A 187 -1.83 2.37 5.14
CA ASN A 187 -2.15 3.69 5.66
C ASN A 187 -0.89 4.59 5.88
N GLU A 188 0.28 4.08 5.51
CA GLU A 188 1.61 4.64 5.67
C GLU A 188 2.13 5.29 4.37
N SER A 189 1.43 5.11 3.24
CA SER A 189 1.78 5.73 1.94
C SER A 189 0.93 6.96 1.58
N LEU A 190 0.14 7.50 2.51
CA LEU A 190 -0.46 8.82 2.32
C LEU A 190 0.62 9.88 2.55
N ALA A 191 1.28 10.29 1.47
CA ALA A 191 2.14 11.48 1.50
C ALA A 191 1.31 12.68 2.00
N PRO A 192 1.83 13.51 2.93
CA PRO A 192 1.10 14.67 3.42
C PRO A 192 0.68 15.58 2.26
N ILE A 193 -0.62 15.79 2.09
CA ILE A 193 -1.16 16.76 1.13
C ILE A 193 -0.83 18.15 1.67
N PHE A 194 0.27 18.72 1.20
CA PHE A 194 0.60 20.13 1.36
C PHE A 194 -0.20 20.96 0.35
N THR A 195 -1.52 21.04 0.51
CA THR A 195 -2.30 22.10 -0.16
C THR A 195 -2.17 23.38 0.67
N PRO A 196 -1.49 24.43 0.17
CA PRO A 196 -1.44 25.71 0.87
C PRO A 196 -2.85 26.32 0.99
N PRO A 197 -3.09 27.17 2.00
CA PRO A 197 -4.40 27.80 2.22
C PRO A 197 -4.86 28.62 0.99
N ARG A 198 -6.13 28.47 0.62
CA ARG A 198 -6.79 29.32 -0.38
C ARG A 198 -6.60 30.80 0.00
N SER A 199 -6.02 31.60 -0.89
CA SER A 199 -5.72 33.02 -0.66
C SER A 199 -6.79 33.98 -1.22
N VAL A 200 -8.05 33.55 -1.31
CA VAL A 200 -9.16 34.43 -1.72
C VAL A 200 -10.14 34.59 -0.57
N ALA A 201 -10.32 35.83 -0.13
CA ALA A 201 -11.31 36.20 0.87
C ALA A 201 -12.72 35.94 0.31
N GLU A 202 -13.52 35.21 1.06
CA GLU A 202 -14.94 35.01 0.78
C GLU A 202 -15.67 36.36 0.90
N ALA A 203 -16.38 36.74 -0.16
CA ALA A 203 -17.37 37.79 -0.10
C ALA A 203 -18.69 37.14 0.36
N ASP A 204 -19.25 37.67 1.45
CA ASP A 204 -20.58 37.35 1.94
C ASP A 204 -21.61 37.37 0.80
N VAL A 205 -22.28 36.24 0.55
CA VAL A 205 -23.54 36.23 -0.19
C VAL A 205 -24.59 35.46 0.61
N ASP A 206 -25.58 36.25 0.99
CA ASP A 206 -26.77 35.95 1.77
C ASP A 206 -27.60 34.78 1.23
N ALA A 207 -28.33 34.16 2.15
CA ALA A 207 -29.06 32.92 2.05
C ALA A 207 -30.21 32.94 1.03
N SER A 208 -30.46 31.81 0.37
CA SER A 208 -31.76 31.10 0.33
C SER A 208 -31.92 30.15 -0.87
N LEU A 209 -31.70 28.83 -0.70
CA LEU A 209 -32.36 27.79 -1.51
C LEU A 209 -32.48 26.47 -0.71
N PRO A 210 -33.54 25.65 -0.92
CA PRO A 210 -33.95 24.60 0.01
C PRO A 210 -33.20 23.28 -0.17
N GLN A 211 -32.90 22.65 0.97
CA GLN A 211 -32.42 21.27 1.09
C GLN A 211 -33.39 20.27 0.47
N GLN A 212 -32.92 19.47 -0.49
CA GLN A 212 -33.45 18.13 -0.70
C GLN A 212 -32.42 17.20 -1.38
N ALA A 213 -32.04 16.18 -0.61
CA ALA A 213 -31.57 14.85 -0.99
C ALA A 213 -30.22 14.71 -1.74
N PHE A 214 -29.14 14.57 -0.96
CA PHE A 214 -28.04 13.64 -1.24
C PHE A 214 -27.60 12.97 0.08
N GLU A 215 -28.23 11.84 0.41
CA GLU A 215 -27.56 10.72 1.10
C GLU A 215 -26.61 10.10 0.03
N ASP A 216 -25.36 9.69 0.26
CA ASP A 216 -24.68 9.23 1.46
C ASP A 216 -23.14 9.22 1.17
N VAL A 217 -22.37 10.06 1.87
CA VAL A 217 -20.95 9.81 2.17
C VAL A 217 -20.81 10.12 3.64
N HIS A 218 -20.97 9.09 4.47
CA HIS A 218 -20.94 9.22 5.92
C HIS A 218 -19.51 9.50 6.42
N VAL A 219 -19.05 10.74 6.26
CA VAL A 219 -18.14 11.35 7.24
C VAL A 219 -18.97 11.46 8.51
N HIS A 220 -18.88 10.47 9.39
CA HIS A 220 -19.59 10.50 10.66
C HIS A 220 -19.14 11.75 11.41
N THR A 221 -19.98 12.79 11.33
CA THR A 221 -19.78 14.04 12.01
C THR A 221 -20.34 13.83 13.40
N TYR A 222 -19.46 13.78 14.40
CA TYR A 222 -19.88 13.61 15.78
C TYR A 222 -20.73 14.81 16.20
N THR A 223 -21.90 14.56 16.77
CA THR A 223 -22.67 15.61 17.43
C THR A 223 -21.90 16.12 18.66
N ALA A 224 -22.30 17.29 19.19
CA ALA A 224 -21.67 17.84 20.39
C ALA A 224 -21.83 16.90 21.60
N GLU A 225 -22.97 16.24 21.71
CA GLU A 225 -23.26 15.23 22.74
C GLU A 225 -22.37 13.99 22.59
N GLU A 226 -22.25 13.44 21.38
CA GLU A 226 -21.40 12.26 21.11
C GLU A 226 -19.91 12.56 21.32
N THR A 227 -19.47 13.77 20.94
CA THR A 227 -18.10 14.23 21.17
C THR A 227 -17.78 14.30 22.67
N LYS A 228 -18.71 14.85 23.44
CA LYS A 228 -18.56 14.95 24.90
C LYS A 228 -18.55 13.56 25.56
N GLU A 229 -19.46 12.67 25.16
CA GLU A 229 -19.49 11.30 25.65
C GLU A 229 -18.19 10.56 25.33
N ALA A 230 -17.64 10.73 24.13
CA ALA A 230 -16.36 10.14 23.75
C ALA A 230 -15.20 10.62 24.64
N PHE A 231 -15.16 11.91 25.00
CA PHE A 231 -14.19 12.44 25.95
C PHE A 231 -14.37 11.86 27.35
N ASP A 232 -15.60 11.76 27.83
CA ASP A 232 -15.89 11.23 29.16
C ASP A 232 -15.52 9.75 29.28
N VAL A 233 -15.86 8.93 28.27
CA VAL A 233 -15.49 7.51 28.20
C VAL A 233 -13.96 7.35 28.13
N ALA A 234 -13.29 8.15 27.31
CA ALA A 234 -11.83 8.12 27.18
C ALA A 234 -11.14 8.42 28.52
N ARG A 235 -11.52 9.51 29.18
CA ARG A 235 -10.95 9.90 30.49
C ARG A 235 -11.19 8.85 31.56
N ASN A 236 -12.40 8.31 31.63
CA ASN A 236 -12.71 7.25 32.59
C ASN A 236 -11.87 5.99 32.34
N SER A 237 -11.70 5.60 31.08
CA SER A 237 -10.88 4.44 30.70
C SER A 237 -9.41 4.65 31.08
N VAL A 238 -8.87 5.84 30.82
CA VAL A 238 -7.50 6.22 31.18
C VAL A 238 -7.30 6.21 32.70
N GLU A 239 -8.24 6.79 33.46
CA GLU A 239 -8.15 6.86 34.92
C GLU A 239 -8.21 5.47 35.55
N LEU A 240 -9.12 4.61 35.10
CA LEU A 240 -9.24 3.24 35.57
C LEU A 240 -8.01 2.43 35.23
N LEU A 241 -7.54 2.47 33.97
CA LEU A 241 -6.34 1.76 33.58
C LEU A 241 -5.12 2.26 34.40
N SER A 242 -4.93 3.57 34.51
CA SER A 242 -3.84 4.14 35.30
C SER A 242 -3.88 3.70 36.77
N THR A 243 -5.08 3.60 37.36
CA THR A 243 -5.28 3.14 38.74
C THR A 243 -4.90 1.67 38.89
N VAL A 244 -5.34 0.80 37.97
CA VAL A 244 -4.98 -0.63 38.00
C VAL A 244 -3.47 -0.82 37.80
N LEU A 245 -2.87 -0.11 36.85
CA LEU A 245 -1.44 -0.13 36.57
C LEU A 245 -0.58 0.45 37.72
N SER A 246 -1.16 1.21 38.64
CA SER A 246 -0.45 1.81 39.78
C SER A 246 -0.70 1.09 41.11
N SER A 247 -1.77 0.28 41.21
CA SER A 247 -2.20 -0.35 42.46
C SER A 247 -1.84 -1.84 42.56
N SER A 248 -1.51 -2.49 41.43
CA SER A 248 -1.21 -3.92 41.36
C SER A 248 0.27 -4.19 41.07
N PRO A 249 0.86 -5.29 41.59
CA PRO A 249 2.21 -5.69 41.20
C PRO A 249 2.26 -6.00 39.70
N GLU A 250 3.32 -5.53 39.02
CA GLU A 250 3.47 -5.45 37.55
C GLU A 250 3.10 -6.75 36.80
N GLN A 251 3.27 -7.93 37.42
CA GLN A 251 2.95 -9.22 36.81
C GLN A 251 1.48 -9.65 36.92
N ASP A 252 0.77 -9.25 37.98
CA ASP A 252 -0.64 -9.60 38.18
C ASP A 252 -1.57 -8.70 37.36
N ALA A 253 -1.20 -7.42 37.19
CA ALA A 253 -1.95 -6.47 36.35
C ALA A 253 -1.97 -6.90 34.86
N LEU A 254 -0.91 -7.55 34.37
CA LEU A 254 -0.80 -7.96 32.97
C LEU A 254 -1.60 -9.22 32.63
N GLN A 255 -1.98 -10.02 33.63
CA GLN A 255 -2.76 -11.25 33.48
C GLN A 255 -4.25 -11.05 33.79
N ASP A 256 -4.63 -9.84 34.23
CA ASP A 256 -5.98 -9.52 34.64
C ASP A 256 -6.87 -9.19 33.42
N ASP A 257 -7.97 -9.93 33.27
CA ASP A 257 -8.94 -9.77 32.18
C ASP A 257 -9.54 -8.35 32.15
N LEU A 258 -9.68 -7.72 33.32
CA LEU A 258 -10.16 -6.35 33.43
C LEU A 258 -9.13 -5.37 32.84
N THR A 259 -7.85 -5.54 33.14
CA THR A 259 -6.78 -4.72 32.55
C THR A 259 -6.73 -4.86 31.03
N ALA A 260 -6.85 -6.09 30.49
CA ALA A 260 -6.90 -6.31 29.05
C ALA A 260 -8.11 -5.62 28.39
N THR A 261 -9.27 -5.66 29.05
CA THR A 261 -10.50 -4.98 28.59
C THR A 261 -10.33 -3.46 28.60
N LEU A 262 -9.75 -2.90 29.67
CA LEU A 262 -9.49 -1.46 29.78
C LEU A 262 -8.48 -0.96 28.74
N VAL A 263 -7.45 -1.75 28.43
CA VAL A 263 -6.50 -1.46 27.35
C VAL A 263 -7.20 -1.45 25.99
N GLN A 264 -8.05 -2.45 25.72
CA GLN A 264 -8.83 -2.49 24.49
C GLN A 264 -9.78 -1.28 24.40
N GLN A 265 -10.41 -0.88 25.49
CA GLN A 265 -11.27 0.30 25.55
C GLN A 265 -10.47 1.59 25.31
N CYS A 266 -9.25 1.70 25.84
CA CYS A 266 -8.34 2.82 25.55
C CYS A 266 -8.00 2.91 24.05
N TYR A 267 -7.72 1.79 23.37
CA TYR A 267 -7.48 1.79 21.92
C TYR A 267 -8.73 2.19 21.11
N GLN A 268 -9.92 1.75 21.53
CA GLN A 268 -11.19 2.15 20.90
C GLN A 268 -11.48 3.64 21.09
N SER A 269 -11.26 4.14 22.31
CA SER A 269 -11.32 5.58 22.60
C SER A 269 -10.31 6.34 21.77
N GLN A 270 -9.07 5.89 21.65
CA GLN A 270 -8.03 6.54 20.83
C GLN A 270 -8.49 6.71 19.38
N HIS A 271 -9.02 5.65 18.76
CA HIS A 271 -9.53 5.72 17.39
C HIS A 271 -10.71 6.70 17.25
N THR A 272 -11.61 6.73 18.24
CA THR A 272 -12.75 7.66 18.24
C THR A 272 -12.29 9.10 18.38
N ILE A 273 -11.36 9.38 19.28
CA ILE A 273 -10.75 10.71 19.47
C ILE A 273 -9.99 11.15 18.23
N GLN A 274 -9.25 10.25 17.56
CA GLN A 274 -8.57 10.53 16.30
C GLN A 274 -9.55 11.00 15.23
N ARG A 275 -10.70 10.33 15.09
CA ARG A 275 -11.76 10.73 14.16
C ARG A 275 -12.39 12.06 14.53
N ILE A 276 -12.56 12.36 15.81
CA ILE A 276 -13.03 13.68 16.26
C ILE A 276 -12.01 14.75 15.84
N ILE A 277 -10.71 14.53 16.04
CA ILE A 277 -9.64 15.46 15.60
C ILE A 277 -9.69 15.69 14.08
N GLU A 278 -9.96 14.65 13.29
CA GLU A 278 -10.05 14.74 11.83
C GLU A 278 -11.33 15.47 11.35
N THR A 279 -12.38 15.53 12.18
CA THR A 279 -13.70 16.05 11.80
C THR A 279 -14.12 17.34 12.51
N VAL A 280 -13.37 17.80 13.52
CA VAL A 280 -13.70 18.95 14.39
C VAL A 280 -13.76 20.31 13.68
N GLY A 281 -13.24 20.40 12.46
CA GLY A 281 -13.24 21.63 11.65
C GLY A 281 -12.57 22.80 12.40
N ASP A 282 -13.27 23.93 12.51
CA ASP A 282 -12.76 25.18 13.10
C ASP A 282 -13.01 25.31 14.62
N ASN A 283 -13.51 24.26 15.28
CA ASN A 283 -13.77 24.33 16.72
C ASN A 283 -12.50 24.08 17.55
N GLU A 284 -11.68 25.12 17.70
CA GLU A 284 -10.39 25.07 18.40
C GLU A 284 -10.48 24.53 19.84
N ALA A 285 -11.57 24.82 20.55
CA ALA A 285 -11.76 24.36 21.93
C ALA A 285 -11.89 22.84 22.00
N VAL A 286 -12.70 22.25 21.11
CA VAL A 286 -12.88 20.80 21.03
C VAL A 286 -11.62 20.13 20.49
N LEU A 287 -10.91 20.75 19.55
CA LEU A 287 -9.63 20.24 19.05
C LEU A 287 -8.57 20.16 20.16
N PHE A 288 -8.43 21.23 20.95
CA PHE A 288 -7.50 21.26 22.08
C PHE A 288 -7.84 20.17 23.11
N GLU A 289 -9.13 20.01 23.42
CA GLU A 289 -9.59 18.98 24.35
C GLU A 289 -9.33 17.56 23.81
N ALA A 290 -9.62 17.31 22.52
CA ALA A 290 -9.39 16.03 21.87
C ALA A 290 -7.90 15.66 21.84
N LEU A 291 -7.02 16.61 21.53
CA LEU A 291 -5.57 16.41 21.56
C LEU A 291 -5.07 16.08 22.97
N SER A 292 -5.54 16.82 23.98
CA SER A 292 -5.19 16.55 25.39
C SER A 292 -5.60 15.15 25.82
N VAL A 293 -6.81 14.71 25.46
CA VAL A 293 -7.30 13.35 25.79
C VAL A 293 -6.51 12.28 25.03
N ASN A 294 -6.14 12.52 23.76
CA ASN A 294 -5.30 11.60 22.99
C ASN A 294 -3.92 11.41 23.64
N ASP A 295 -3.28 12.51 24.08
CA ASP A 295 -2.00 12.47 24.78
C ASP A 295 -2.08 11.67 26.09
N GLU A 296 -3.17 11.82 26.84
CA GLU A 296 -3.44 11.04 28.05
C GLU A 296 -3.61 9.54 27.76
N ILE A 297 -4.35 9.18 26.71
CA ILE A 297 -4.51 7.79 26.26
C ILE A 297 -3.16 7.19 25.84
N GLN A 298 -2.39 7.91 25.03
CA GLN A 298 -1.07 7.43 24.58
C GLN A 298 -0.11 7.21 25.75
N LYS A 299 -0.13 8.10 26.74
CA LYS A 299 0.70 7.98 27.93
C LYS A 299 0.39 6.73 28.75
N VAL A 300 -0.90 6.43 28.98
CA VAL A 300 -1.28 5.25 29.77
C VAL A 300 -1.04 3.94 29.01
N LEU A 301 -1.27 3.93 27.69
CA LEU A 301 -0.97 2.77 26.84
C LEU A 301 0.53 2.50 26.75
N SER A 302 1.36 3.55 26.65
CA SER A 302 2.83 3.41 26.66
C SER A 302 3.32 2.77 27.97
N LYS A 303 2.79 3.23 29.11
CA LYS A 303 3.09 2.65 30.43
C LYS A 303 2.70 1.18 30.51
N TYR A 304 1.56 0.78 29.91
CA TYR A 304 1.15 -0.62 29.84
C TYR A 304 2.11 -1.47 29.00
N GLU A 305 2.50 -1.00 27.82
CA GLU A 305 3.41 -1.74 26.93
C GLU A 305 4.84 -1.84 27.51
N GLU A 306 5.33 -0.81 28.21
CA GLU A 306 6.60 -0.86 28.94
C GLU A 306 6.61 -1.96 30.02
N MET A 307 5.51 -2.15 30.73
CA MET A 307 5.39 -3.22 31.72
C MET A 307 5.29 -4.61 31.08
N LYS A 308 4.72 -4.70 29.87
CA LYS A 308 4.59 -5.95 29.11
C LYS A 308 5.91 -6.39 28.46
N GLN A 309 6.85 -5.49 28.22
CA GLN A 309 8.17 -5.87 27.74
C GLN A 309 8.91 -6.70 28.80
N PRO A 310 9.40 -7.91 28.47
CA PRO A 310 10.26 -8.65 29.37
C PRO A 310 11.52 -7.82 29.62
N ARG A 311 11.81 -7.49 30.88
CA ARG A 311 13.06 -6.80 31.28
C ARG A 311 14.27 -7.65 30.89
N ALA A 312 14.70 -7.53 29.63
CA ALA A 312 16.01 -7.96 29.18
C ALA A 312 17.02 -6.91 29.66
N SER A 313 17.53 -7.14 30.87
CA SER A 313 18.86 -6.72 31.31
C SER A 313 19.17 -5.22 31.34
N GLU A 314 18.64 -4.49 32.33
CA GLU A 314 19.36 -3.36 32.94
C GLU A 314 20.24 -3.86 34.11
N HIS A 315 21.11 -4.82 33.83
CA HIS A 315 22.23 -5.18 34.70
C HIS A 315 23.44 -5.58 33.84
N ALA A 316 23.93 -4.62 33.05
CA ALA A 316 25.32 -4.64 32.58
C ALA A 316 25.78 -3.20 32.40
N GLU A 317 26.87 -2.86 33.10
CA GLU A 317 27.63 -1.61 33.04
C GLU A 317 27.19 -0.44 33.95
N GLN A 318 27.24 -0.68 35.26
CA GLN A 318 27.90 0.28 36.15
C GLN A 318 29.28 -0.29 36.53
N ARG A 319 30.29 0.01 35.71
CA ARG A 319 31.69 -0.07 36.17
C ARG A 319 31.93 1.14 37.09
N PRO A 320 32.57 0.98 38.26
CA PRO A 320 32.89 2.11 39.11
C PRO A 320 33.87 3.04 38.38
N VAL A 321 33.52 4.32 38.30
CA VAL A 321 34.43 5.37 37.82
C VAL A 321 35.58 5.49 38.81
N VAL A 322 36.78 5.04 38.39
CA VAL A 322 38.02 5.35 39.11
C VAL A 322 38.61 6.60 38.48
N ILE A 323 38.66 7.68 39.25
CA ILE A 323 39.30 8.95 38.91
C ILE A 323 40.81 8.71 38.79
N PRO A 324 41.48 9.03 37.67
CA PRO A 324 42.93 9.08 37.64
C PRO A 324 43.37 10.43 38.22
N ILE A 325 43.90 10.41 39.45
CA ILE A 325 44.71 11.50 39.98
C ILE A 325 46.01 11.51 39.17
N ALA A 326 46.26 12.62 38.48
CA ALA A 326 47.55 12.92 37.89
C ALA A 326 48.59 13.09 39.01
N THR A 327 49.64 12.28 39.00
CA THR A 327 50.90 12.61 39.66
C THR A 327 52.01 12.48 38.62
N GLU A 328 52.54 13.65 38.27
CA GLU A 328 53.72 13.82 37.43
C GLU A 328 54.98 13.25 38.09
N HIS A 329 55.95 13.01 37.21
CA HIS A 329 57.34 12.61 37.40
C HIS A 329 58.06 13.21 38.62
N GLU A 330 58.87 12.38 39.29
CA GLU A 330 60.18 12.79 39.79
C GLU A 330 61.27 11.86 39.25
N ASP A 331 62.32 12.52 38.78
CA ASP A 331 63.51 12.00 38.10
C ASP A 331 64.54 11.40 39.07
N SER A 332 65.48 10.63 38.49
CA SER A 332 66.85 10.33 38.96
C SER A 332 67.09 9.00 39.68
N THR A 333 67.78 8.07 39.00
CA THR A 333 69.24 7.86 39.17
C THR A 333 69.78 6.82 38.18
N ALA A 334 71.03 7.05 37.74
CA ALA A 334 71.71 6.41 36.62
C ALA A 334 72.75 5.34 37.06
N ILE A 335 73.33 4.68 36.03
CA ILE A 335 74.59 3.89 35.98
C ILE A 335 74.40 2.39 36.32
N GLY A 336 74.86 1.40 35.54
CA GLY A 336 75.67 1.34 34.32
C GLY A 336 76.07 -0.11 33.98
N ASN A 337 76.77 -0.26 32.85
CA ASN A 337 77.63 -1.38 32.38
C ASN A 337 76.97 -2.56 31.61
N GLU A 338 77.20 -2.68 30.29
CA GLU A 338 78.33 -3.39 29.59
C GLU A 338 78.01 -4.90 29.42
N ASP A 339 78.31 -5.66 28.37
CA ASP A 339 78.88 -5.47 27.03
C ASP A 339 78.64 -6.79 26.25
N ALA A 340 78.73 -6.72 24.92
CA ALA A 340 79.01 -7.73 23.90
C ALA A 340 78.80 -9.26 24.13
N LEU A 341 78.22 -9.96 23.14
CA LEU A 341 78.97 -10.83 22.20
C LEU A 341 78.07 -11.72 21.30
N VAL A 342 78.52 -11.79 20.05
CA VAL A 342 77.99 -12.51 18.88
C VAL A 342 78.51 -13.96 18.85
N ARG A 343 77.70 -14.94 18.40
CA ARG A 343 77.96 -15.87 17.25
C ARG A 343 77.30 -17.27 17.37
N LYS A 344 76.50 -17.56 16.34
CA LYS A 344 76.22 -18.82 15.56
C LYS A 344 77.30 -19.94 15.63
N PRO A 345 77.09 -21.19 15.12
CA PRO A 345 76.27 -21.62 13.94
C PRO A 345 75.48 -22.97 14.09
N ALA A 346 74.45 -23.27 13.26
CA ALA A 346 74.38 -24.12 12.04
C ALA A 346 75.10 -25.51 12.15
N ALA A 347 74.66 -26.67 11.63
CA ALA A 347 73.65 -27.16 10.66
C ALA A 347 73.43 -28.68 10.96
N ALA A 348 72.44 -29.42 10.45
CA ALA A 348 72.42 -30.14 9.15
C ALA A 348 71.23 -31.15 9.22
N ARG A 349 70.29 -31.25 8.25
CA ARG A 349 70.32 -31.89 6.90
C ARG A 349 69.95 -33.39 6.90
N ALA A 350 68.77 -33.74 6.37
CA ALA A 350 68.39 -34.93 5.55
C ALA A 350 66.84 -34.92 5.38
N ARG A 351 66.20 -34.82 4.20
CA ARG A 351 65.97 -35.84 3.13
C ARG A 351 65.54 -37.20 3.74
N SER A 352 64.48 -37.91 3.34
CA SER A 352 63.77 -38.03 2.05
C SER A 352 62.63 -39.07 2.22
N GLY A 353 61.51 -38.90 1.50
CA GLY A 353 60.59 -39.98 1.05
C GLY A 353 59.72 -40.63 2.14
N GLY A 354 58.50 -41.06 1.91
CA GLY A 354 57.72 -41.25 0.69
C GLY A 354 56.55 -42.21 1.03
N ASP A 355 55.49 -42.09 0.24
CA ASP A 355 54.38 -43.01 0.02
C ASP A 355 53.27 -43.27 1.05
N ASP A 356 52.11 -43.36 0.41
CA ASP A 356 50.74 -43.60 0.81
C ASP A 356 50.49 -45.02 1.35
N ASP A 357 49.48 -45.16 2.23
CA ASP A 357 48.42 -46.17 2.18
C ASP A 357 47.53 -46.00 3.44
N ILE A 358 46.25 -45.64 3.35
CA ILE A 358 45.07 -46.45 3.02
C ILE A 358 44.73 -47.56 4.04
N LEU A 359 43.46 -47.50 4.47
CA LEU A 359 42.58 -48.51 5.08
C LEU A 359 42.49 -48.65 6.61
N MET A 360 41.27 -48.31 7.06
CA MET A 360 40.53 -48.87 8.17
C MET A 360 40.69 -50.38 8.35
N ILE A 361 40.62 -50.84 9.62
CA ILE A 361 39.72 -51.90 10.16
C ILE A 361 40.30 -52.34 11.52
N SER A 362 39.54 -52.15 12.60
CA SER A 362 38.91 -53.25 13.35
C SER A 362 38.47 -52.82 14.75
N MET A 363 37.25 -53.23 15.05
CA MET A 363 36.57 -53.30 16.34
C MET A 363 37.47 -53.65 17.54
N ARG A 364 37.20 -52.98 18.67
CA ARG A 364 36.65 -53.63 19.85
C ARG A 364 35.79 -52.67 20.66
#